data_AF-A0A261C3S4-F1
#
_entry.id   AF-A0A261C3S4-F1
#
_cell.length_a   1.000
_cell.length_b   1.000
_cell.length_c   1.000
_cell.angle_alpha   90.00
_cell.angle_beta   90.00
_cell.angle_gamma   90.00
#
_symmetry.space_group_name_H-M   'P 1'
#
loop_
_entity.id
_entity.type
_entity.pdbx_description
1 polymer ?
#
loop_
_entity_poly.entity_id
_entity_poly.type
_entity_poly.pdbx_seq_one_letter_code
_entity_poly.pdbx_strand_id
1 'polypeptide(L)'
;MAKKKPAEEVVDTEEYNVDKIVGNAIEDRTLHYKVKWVGYSEEYDSSEAEWRITADKKVIDFALTVIVPETYVDTIPTVLSQLESYANDNEIIQTVIDPLSILALTTVQCGSVMFVDNDSIGSKLFFLEYLRDCKQEYLLHSAFLPSDEVIDQDLKRYSAELRYRLFAFPEHPPVRILIPEEIEKLFYPPPLLSQLLFEPVTVEIYDRKEKHLFAPQSTDIGFNKTRPFLHKSYLNVKKYDDPRYFKHFFFNNARRLYNGMPRDVSSRDCRFLCSLLLEQELGRGWVLRAGHDVEEEIPLIMMAGVIRPWQDANRSLARVGERVAFSSFIEIPGTDHCLDRREFHDFTKYIPHSCYPTCAVRLVRSGNEYPDLVVYSKVKLTELNNHTISLDYYKGFRKEVNRYFQKNKHPDGKVIHLFEKNIDFVRCLCSMGARCRNVLYIDRSLKAGNPKAEKKHKLEDIDPQFQFRGMTVVDDPKTLWEINYGRFV
;
A
#
# COMPACT_ATOMS: atom_id res chain seq x y z
N MET A 1 -12.68 -25.66 58.51
CA MET A 1 -11.84 -25.84 57.31
C MET A 1 -12.23 -24.78 56.28
N ALA A 2 -11.44 -23.71 56.17
CA ALA A 2 -11.67 -22.67 55.17
C ALA A 2 -11.23 -23.18 53.80
N LYS A 3 -12.12 -23.16 52.81
CA LYS A 3 -11.79 -23.47 51.41
C LYS A 3 -10.82 -22.41 50.91
N LYS A 4 -9.57 -22.80 50.60
CA LYS A 4 -8.64 -21.98 49.83
C LYS A 4 -9.32 -21.62 48.51
N LYS A 5 -9.47 -20.33 48.23
CA LYS A 5 -9.80 -19.85 46.88
C LYS A 5 -8.72 -20.35 45.92
N PRO A 6 -9.07 -20.74 44.68
CA PRO A 6 -8.06 -20.94 43.64
C PRO A 6 -7.25 -19.65 43.52
N ALA A 7 -5.93 -19.77 43.35
CA ALA A 7 -5.12 -18.62 43.00
C ALA A 7 -5.70 -18.04 41.71
N GLU A 8 -6.06 -16.76 41.71
CA GLU A 8 -6.29 -16.03 40.46
C GLU A 8 -5.00 -16.16 39.66
N GLU A 9 -5.11 -16.82 38.51
CA GLU A 9 -4.05 -16.82 37.52
C GLU A 9 -3.95 -15.38 37.02
N VAL A 10 -3.02 -14.64 37.61
CA VAL A 10 -2.65 -13.31 37.11
C VAL A 10 -2.02 -13.57 35.75
N VAL A 11 -2.79 -13.38 34.69
CA VAL A 11 -2.26 -13.33 33.34
C VAL A 11 -1.30 -12.14 33.34
N ASP A 12 -0.02 -12.46 33.34
CA ASP A 12 1.04 -11.47 33.32
C ASP A 12 0.85 -10.61 32.06
N THR A 13 0.57 -9.33 32.27
CA THR A 13 0.30 -8.35 31.20
C THR A 13 1.56 -7.55 30.87
N GLU A 14 2.72 -8.05 31.27
CA GLU A 14 4.01 -7.48 30.88
C GLU A 14 4.17 -7.58 29.35
N GLU A 15 4.50 -6.43 28.75
CA GLU A 15 4.78 -6.31 27.33
C GLU A 15 6.13 -6.98 27.05
N TYR A 16 6.11 -8.27 26.68
CA TYR A 16 7.35 -9.01 26.40
C TYR A 16 8.03 -8.42 25.16
N ASN A 17 9.26 -7.92 25.35
CA ASN A 17 10.06 -7.33 24.28
C ASN A 17 10.84 -8.40 23.54
N VAL A 18 10.73 -8.40 22.21
CA VAL A 18 11.48 -9.30 21.32
C VAL A 18 12.92 -8.80 21.17
N ASP A 19 13.90 -9.63 21.56
CA ASP A 19 15.33 -9.37 21.33
C ASP A 19 15.68 -9.60 19.86
N LYS A 20 15.43 -10.82 19.38
CA LYS A 20 15.65 -11.22 17.99
C LYS A 20 14.76 -12.40 17.60
N ILE A 21 14.51 -12.54 16.31
CA ILE A 21 13.97 -13.78 15.72
C ILE A 21 15.16 -14.66 15.34
N VAL A 22 15.15 -15.92 15.79
CA VAL A 22 16.29 -16.85 15.61
C VAL A 22 16.03 -17.98 14.62
N GLY A 23 14.79 -18.10 14.15
CA GLY A 23 14.38 -19.10 13.16
C GLY A 23 12.90 -19.00 12.84
N ASN A 24 12.47 -19.76 11.85
CA ASN A 24 11.06 -19.96 11.50
C ASN A 24 10.73 -21.44 11.32
N ALA A 25 9.46 -21.79 11.47
CA ALA A 25 8.88 -23.11 11.28
C ALA A 25 7.51 -22.99 10.62
N ILE A 26 6.97 -24.10 10.13
CA ILE A 26 5.60 -24.17 9.59
C ILE A 26 4.79 -25.13 10.44
N GLU A 27 3.65 -24.66 10.95
CA GLU A 27 2.67 -25.45 11.70
C GLU A 27 1.29 -25.19 11.09
N ASP A 28 0.58 -26.24 10.65
CA ASP A 28 -0.78 -26.14 10.08
C ASP A 28 -0.97 -25.03 9.02
N ARG A 29 0.00 -24.90 8.09
CA ARG A 29 0.07 -23.86 7.04
C ARG A 29 0.23 -22.42 7.54
N THR A 30 0.58 -22.26 8.81
CA THR A 30 0.94 -21.00 9.45
C THR A 30 2.45 -20.93 9.62
N LEU A 31 3.05 -19.77 9.31
CA LEU A 31 4.43 -19.50 9.67
C LEU A 31 4.54 -19.17 11.17
N HIS A 32 5.50 -19.82 11.82
CA HIS A 32 5.85 -19.59 13.22
C HIS A 32 7.27 -19.08 13.29
N TYR A 33 7.52 -18.09 14.15
CA TYR A 33 8.84 -17.57 14.43
C TYR A 33 9.31 -18.02 15.80
N LYS A 34 10.56 -18.48 15.86
CA LYS A 34 11.23 -18.73 17.14
C LYS A 34 11.77 -17.39 17.67
N VAL A 35 11.23 -16.97 18.80
CA VAL A 35 11.47 -15.66 19.41
C VAL A 35 12.44 -15.79 20.57
N LYS A 36 13.51 -15.00 20.56
CA LYS A 36 14.34 -14.74 21.74
C LYS A 36 13.83 -13.50 22.46
N TRP A 37 13.59 -13.64 23.76
CA TRP A 37 13.05 -12.57 24.60
C TRP A 37 14.17 -11.76 25.28
N VAL A 38 13.98 -10.45 25.40
CA VAL A 38 14.96 -9.56 26.06
C VAL A 38 15.16 -9.97 27.51
N GLY A 39 16.41 -10.21 27.91
CA GLY A 39 16.78 -10.53 29.30
C GLY A 39 16.62 -12.00 29.69
N TYR A 40 16.17 -12.86 28.78
CA TYR A 40 16.01 -14.30 29.01
C TYR A 40 17.11 -15.11 28.29
N SER A 41 17.46 -16.27 28.86
CA SER A 41 18.35 -17.24 28.19
C SER A 41 17.62 -17.96 27.06
N GLU A 42 18.36 -18.61 26.17
CA GLU A 42 17.81 -19.33 24.99
C GLU A 42 16.90 -20.52 25.36
N GLU A 43 16.91 -20.94 26.63
CA GLU A 43 16.00 -21.96 27.17
C GLU A 43 14.54 -21.46 27.24
N TYR A 44 14.33 -20.15 27.22
CA TYR A 44 13.00 -19.51 27.23
C TYR A 44 12.53 -19.06 25.85
N ASP A 45 13.29 -19.35 24.79
CA ASP A 45 12.86 -19.04 23.43
C ASP A 45 11.52 -19.76 23.14
N SER A 46 10.52 -19.03 22.66
CA SER A 46 9.20 -19.59 22.32
C SER A 46 8.96 -19.60 20.81
N SER A 47 8.06 -20.50 20.37
CA SER A 47 7.55 -20.52 18.99
C SER A 47 6.23 -19.76 18.96
N GLU A 48 6.16 -18.67 18.20
CA GLU A 48 4.99 -17.83 18.10
C GLU A 48 4.52 -17.75 16.64
N ALA A 49 3.22 -17.93 16.41
CA ALA A 49 2.65 -17.72 15.09
C ALA A 49 2.92 -16.29 14.60
N GLU A 50 3.21 -16.13 13.30
CA GLU A 50 3.67 -14.84 12.76
C GLU A 50 2.72 -13.68 13.02
N TRP A 51 1.42 -13.96 13.00
CA TRP A 51 0.38 -12.97 13.22
C TRP A 51 0.29 -12.48 14.68
N ARG A 52 1.02 -13.10 15.62
CA ARG A 52 1.21 -12.61 17.00
C ARG A 52 2.40 -11.67 17.13
N ILE A 53 3.33 -11.69 16.18
CA ILE A 53 4.56 -10.90 16.24
C ILE A 53 4.26 -9.46 15.79
N THR A 54 4.40 -8.51 16.72
CA THR A 54 4.29 -7.06 16.42
C THR A 54 5.65 -6.36 16.37
N ALA A 55 6.70 -7.10 16.04
CA ALA A 55 8.08 -6.63 16.02
C ALA A 55 8.63 -6.59 14.59
N ASP A 56 7.99 -5.82 13.70
CA ASP A 56 8.29 -5.78 12.26
C ASP A 56 9.78 -5.61 11.94
N LYS A 57 10.47 -4.72 12.66
CA LYS A 57 11.92 -4.53 12.49
C LYS A 57 12.72 -5.82 12.72
N LYS A 58 12.35 -6.60 13.74
CA LYS A 58 13.02 -7.87 14.09
C LYS A 58 12.71 -8.97 13.08
N VAL A 59 11.51 -8.96 12.50
CA VAL A 59 11.11 -9.87 11.43
C VAL A 59 11.85 -9.55 10.13
N ILE A 60 12.00 -8.26 9.80
CA ILE A 60 12.81 -7.80 8.66
C ILE A 60 14.28 -8.17 8.86
N ASP A 61 14.85 -7.92 10.04
CA ASP A 61 16.23 -8.28 10.35
C ASP A 61 16.47 -9.77 10.10
N PHE A 62 15.55 -10.63 10.56
CA PHE A 62 15.62 -12.06 10.31
C PHE A 62 15.52 -12.40 8.82
N ALA A 63 14.56 -11.84 8.08
CA ALA A 63 14.44 -12.05 6.64
C ALA A 63 15.75 -11.72 5.91
N LEU A 64 16.42 -10.64 6.30
CA LEU A 64 17.71 -10.23 5.74
C LEU A 64 18.86 -11.19 6.11
N THR A 65 18.79 -11.92 7.21
CA THR A 65 19.78 -12.96 7.55
C THR A 65 19.61 -14.25 6.74
N VAL A 66 18.41 -14.51 6.24
CA VAL A 66 18.08 -15.72 5.48
C VAL A 66 18.38 -15.53 3.99
N ILE A 67 18.25 -14.30 3.50
CA ILE A 67 18.53 -13.94 2.10
C ILE A 67 20.02 -14.05 1.80
N VAL A 68 20.37 -14.75 0.71
CA VAL A 68 21.73 -14.79 0.14
C VAL A 68 21.88 -13.65 -0.88
N PRO A 69 22.58 -12.55 -0.57
CA PRO A 69 22.57 -11.33 -1.38
C PRO A 69 23.00 -11.53 -2.82
N GLU A 70 23.96 -12.43 -3.07
CA GLU A 70 24.57 -12.64 -4.40
C GLU A 70 23.62 -13.26 -5.41
N THR A 71 22.62 -14.01 -4.95
CA THR A 71 21.69 -14.75 -5.81
C THR A 71 20.25 -14.28 -5.67
N TYR A 72 19.93 -13.54 -4.60
CA TYR A 72 18.57 -13.11 -4.26
C TYR A 72 17.80 -12.52 -5.43
N VAL A 73 18.41 -11.55 -6.13
CA VAL A 73 17.70 -10.84 -7.19
C VAL A 73 17.46 -11.71 -8.42
N ASP A 74 18.40 -12.62 -8.72
CA ASP A 74 18.32 -13.49 -9.88
C ASP A 74 17.37 -14.69 -9.67
N THR A 75 17.09 -15.07 -8.42
CA THR A 75 16.16 -16.19 -8.12
C THR A 75 14.69 -15.78 -8.16
N ILE A 76 14.36 -14.52 -7.87
CA ILE A 76 12.98 -14.02 -7.79
C ILE A 76 12.12 -14.39 -9.02
N PRO A 77 12.55 -14.14 -10.28
CA PRO A 77 11.73 -14.46 -11.44
C PRO A 77 11.36 -15.95 -11.54
N THR A 78 12.32 -16.83 -11.25
CA THR A 78 12.10 -18.28 -11.28
C THR A 78 11.09 -18.68 -10.21
N VAL A 79 11.28 -18.18 -8.98
CA VAL A 79 10.41 -18.49 -7.85
C VAL A 79 8.96 -18.07 -8.14
N LEU A 80 8.77 -16.84 -8.63
CA LEU A 80 7.46 -16.30 -8.97
C LEU A 80 6.76 -17.10 -10.08
N SER A 81 7.51 -17.62 -11.05
CA SER A 81 6.96 -18.45 -12.14
C SER A 81 6.47 -19.82 -11.68
N GLN A 82 6.89 -20.29 -10.51
CA GLN A 82 6.66 -21.64 -10.00
C GLN A 82 5.91 -21.67 -8.64
N LEU A 83 5.34 -20.54 -8.19
CA LEU A 83 4.71 -20.39 -6.87
C LEU A 83 3.76 -21.53 -6.47
N GLU A 84 2.92 -22.00 -7.40
CA GLU A 84 1.97 -23.10 -7.13
C GLU A 84 2.67 -24.40 -6.73
N SER A 85 3.81 -24.71 -7.34
CA SER A 85 4.58 -25.91 -7.01
C SER A 85 5.26 -25.85 -5.64
N TYR A 86 5.45 -24.65 -5.10
CA TYR A 86 6.09 -24.44 -3.80
C TYR A 86 5.10 -24.37 -2.64
N ALA A 87 3.79 -24.54 -2.88
CA ALA A 87 2.77 -24.45 -1.84
C ALA A 87 2.94 -25.44 -0.67
N ASN A 88 3.74 -26.51 -0.85
CA ASN A 88 4.06 -27.51 0.15
C ASN A 88 5.57 -27.72 0.33
N ASP A 89 6.41 -26.86 -0.28
CA ASP A 89 7.86 -26.94 -0.15
C ASP A 89 8.31 -26.09 1.03
N ASN A 90 8.47 -26.73 2.20
CA ASN A 90 8.77 -26.02 3.44
C ASN A 90 10.08 -25.22 3.35
N GLU A 91 11.12 -25.79 2.72
CA GLU A 91 12.43 -25.14 2.62
C GLU A 91 12.32 -23.86 1.79
N ILE A 92 11.69 -23.92 0.62
CA ILE A 92 11.50 -22.74 -0.23
C ILE A 92 10.55 -21.73 0.40
N ILE A 93 9.52 -22.21 1.12
CA ILE A 93 8.61 -21.33 1.85
C ILE A 93 9.38 -20.51 2.89
N GLN A 94 10.15 -21.19 3.74
CA GLN A 94 10.86 -20.56 4.86
C GLN A 94 12.05 -19.70 4.43
N THR A 95 12.76 -20.10 3.37
CA THR A 95 14.01 -19.45 2.95
C THR A 95 13.85 -18.41 1.85
N VAL A 96 12.72 -18.43 1.12
CA VAL A 96 12.51 -17.54 -0.04
C VAL A 96 11.16 -16.84 0.00
N ILE A 97 10.04 -17.57 0.02
CA ILE A 97 8.69 -16.98 -0.06
C ILE A 97 8.39 -16.08 1.14
N ASP A 98 8.75 -16.55 2.33
CA ASP A 98 8.55 -15.82 3.58
C ASP A 98 9.35 -14.50 3.59
N PRO A 99 10.69 -14.50 3.41
CA PRO A 99 11.48 -13.28 3.25
C PRO A 99 10.96 -12.31 2.18
N LEU A 100 10.62 -12.80 0.98
CA LEU A 100 10.09 -11.96 -0.11
C LEU A 100 8.79 -11.26 0.30
N SER A 101 7.90 -12.00 0.95
CA SER A 101 6.61 -11.48 1.38
C SER A 101 6.75 -10.45 2.50
N ILE A 102 7.64 -10.70 3.49
CA ILE A 102 7.92 -9.75 4.59
C ILE A 102 8.34 -8.40 4.03
N LEU A 103 9.31 -8.40 3.10
CA LEU A 103 9.85 -7.15 2.54
C LEU A 103 8.82 -6.40 1.70
N ALA A 104 7.99 -7.10 0.93
CA ALA A 104 6.94 -6.45 0.15
C ALA A 104 5.80 -5.87 1.01
N LEU A 105 5.41 -6.56 2.09
CA LEU A 105 4.27 -6.18 2.93
C LEU A 105 4.46 -4.84 3.63
N THR A 106 5.70 -4.44 3.93
CA THR A 106 6.02 -3.12 4.52
C THR A 106 5.51 -1.96 3.66
N THR A 107 5.37 -2.18 2.34
CA THR A 107 4.91 -1.16 1.38
C THR A 107 3.39 -1.09 1.27
N VAL A 108 2.67 -2.08 1.82
CA VAL A 108 1.20 -2.10 1.82
C VAL A 108 0.67 -1.12 2.85
N GLN A 109 0.04 -0.04 2.37
CA GLN A 109 -0.40 1.09 3.23
C GLN A 109 0.72 1.55 4.18
N CYS A 110 1.96 1.49 3.72
CA CYS A 110 3.18 1.92 4.44
C CYS A 110 3.32 1.29 5.83
N GLY A 111 3.03 -0.01 5.98
CA GLY A 111 3.16 -0.76 7.23
C GLY A 111 2.22 -0.29 8.36
N SER A 112 1.22 0.53 8.04
CA SER A 112 0.28 1.07 9.04
C SER A 112 -0.82 0.08 9.47
N VAL A 113 -0.85 -1.10 8.84
CA VAL A 113 -1.78 -2.19 9.14
C VAL A 113 -1.06 -3.53 9.07
N MET A 114 -1.61 -4.52 9.77
CA MET A 114 -1.17 -5.90 9.72
C MET A 114 -2.35 -6.79 9.35
N PHE A 115 -2.14 -7.66 8.37
CA PHE A 115 -3.11 -8.68 7.97
C PHE A 115 -2.86 -9.94 8.79
N VAL A 116 -3.85 -10.33 9.58
CA VAL A 116 -3.83 -11.55 10.37
C VAL A 116 -4.60 -12.61 9.59
N ASP A 117 -3.86 -13.61 9.10
CA ASP A 117 -4.39 -14.72 8.33
C ASP A 117 -3.96 -16.04 9.00
N ASN A 118 -4.91 -16.95 9.26
CA ASN A 118 -4.54 -18.27 9.78
C ASN A 118 -3.76 -19.08 8.73
N ASP A 119 -4.25 -19.15 7.49
CA ASP A 119 -3.48 -19.74 6.37
C ASP A 119 -2.56 -18.68 5.81
N SER A 120 -1.46 -18.52 6.52
CA SER A 120 -0.50 -17.45 6.32
C SER A 120 0.34 -17.71 5.06
N ILE A 121 0.66 -18.98 4.76
CA ILE A 121 1.33 -19.41 3.53
C ILE A 121 0.45 -19.14 2.30
N GLY A 122 -0.81 -19.56 2.32
CA GLY A 122 -1.74 -19.30 1.21
C GLY A 122 -1.89 -17.82 0.90
N SER A 123 -1.97 -16.99 1.96
CA SER A 123 -2.05 -15.53 1.83
C SER A 123 -0.79 -14.90 1.24
N LYS A 124 0.40 -15.43 1.56
CA LYS A 124 1.68 -14.98 0.97
C LYS A 124 1.78 -15.36 -0.51
N LEU A 125 1.39 -16.58 -0.86
CA LEU A 125 1.40 -17.04 -2.26
C LEU A 125 0.52 -16.17 -3.15
N PHE A 126 -0.73 -15.88 -2.75
CA PHE A 126 -1.62 -15.00 -3.51
C PHE A 126 -1.06 -13.57 -3.64
N PHE A 127 -0.40 -13.07 -2.59
CA PHE A 127 0.23 -11.75 -2.65
C PHE A 127 1.39 -11.70 -3.63
N LEU A 128 2.29 -12.69 -3.61
CA LEU A 128 3.40 -12.79 -4.56
C LEU A 128 2.91 -13.03 -6.00
N GLU A 129 1.86 -13.83 -6.19
CA GLU A 129 1.20 -14.04 -7.48
C GLU A 129 0.70 -12.71 -8.06
N TYR A 130 0.05 -11.89 -7.22
CA TYR A 130 -0.37 -10.55 -7.61
C TYR A 130 0.81 -9.65 -8.01
N LEU A 131 1.89 -9.64 -7.23
CA LEU A 131 3.06 -8.81 -7.54
C LEU A 131 3.67 -9.20 -8.89
N ARG A 132 3.76 -10.50 -9.19
CA ARG A 132 4.16 -11.00 -10.51
C ARG A 132 3.20 -10.55 -11.62
N ASP A 133 1.91 -10.83 -11.45
CA ASP A 133 0.92 -10.60 -12.51
C ASP A 133 0.75 -9.11 -12.83
N CYS A 134 0.93 -8.23 -11.84
CA CYS A 134 0.87 -6.78 -11.99
C CYS A 134 2.23 -6.12 -12.26
N LYS A 135 3.30 -6.92 -12.47
CA LYS A 135 4.67 -6.45 -12.72
C LYS A 135 5.20 -5.51 -11.63
N GLN A 136 4.86 -5.80 -10.38
CA GLN A 136 5.33 -5.10 -9.19
C GLN A 136 6.49 -5.84 -8.50
N GLU A 137 7.24 -6.68 -9.23
CA GLU A 137 8.37 -7.44 -8.67
C GLU A 137 9.49 -6.54 -8.14
N TYR A 138 9.52 -5.27 -8.55
CA TYR A 138 10.46 -4.27 -8.02
C TYR A 138 10.38 -4.09 -6.49
N LEU A 139 9.21 -4.35 -5.90
CA LEU A 139 9.00 -4.32 -4.45
C LEU A 139 9.71 -5.47 -3.73
N LEU A 140 10.10 -6.51 -4.48
CA LEU A 140 10.79 -7.69 -3.97
C LEU A 140 12.31 -7.55 -4.01
N HIS A 141 12.85 -6.50 -4.63
CA HIS A 141 14.29 -6.32 -4.77
C HIS A 141 14.89 -5.51 -3.60
N SER A 142 14.18 -5.41 -2.47
CA SER A 142 14.52 -4.45 -1.42
C SER A 142 15.71 -4.84 -0.55
N ALA A 143 16.05 -6.13 -0.48
CA ALA A 143 17.19 -6.62 0.30
C ALA A 143 18.55 -6.39 -0.38
N PHE A 144 18.58 -6.15 -1.69
CA PHE A 144 19.82 -5.84 -2.39
C PHE A 144 20.11 -4.34 -2.24
N LEU A 145 21.37 -3.97 -2.01
CA LEU A 145 21.78 -2.56 -1.87
C LEU A 145 22.72 -2.20 -3.02
N PRO A 146 22.39 -1.22 -3.88
CA PRO A 146 23.34 -0.72 -4.86
C PRO A 146 24.44 0.09 -4.17
N SER A 147 25.57 0.25 -4.84
CA SER A 147 26.60 1.21 -4.40
C SER A 147 26.08 2.65 -4.50
N ASP A 148 26.55 3.54 -3.63
CA ASP A 148 26.17 4.96 -3.59
C ASP A 148 26.29 5.64 -4.97
N GLU A 149 27.34 5.36 -5.73
CA GLU A 149 27.52 5.90 -7.10
C GLU A 149 26.37 5.55 -8.04
N VAL A 150 25.86 4.31 -7.95
CA VAL A 150 24.72 3.84 -8.74
C VAL A 150 23.46 4.54 -8.27
N ILE A 151 23.28 4.65 -6.95
CA ILE A 151 22.12 5.33 -6.36
C ILE A 151 22.06 6.79 -6.83
N ASP A 152 23.16 7.53 -6.73
CA ASP A 152 23.25 8.93 -7.13
C ASP A 152 23.00 9.14 -8.62
N GLN A 153 23.61 8.31 -9.46
CA GLN A 153 23.43 8.37 -10.92
C GLN A 153 21.97 8.14 -11.31
N ASP A 154 21.38 7.08 -10.76
CA ASP A 154 20.02 6.67 -11.03
C ASP A 154 18.99 7.66 -10.46
N LEU A 155 19.23 8.20 -9.26
CA LEU A 155 18.35 9.21 -8.65
C LEU A 155 18.38 10.51 -9.46
N LYS A 156 19.56 10.96 -9.91
CA LYS A 156 19.68 12.15 -10.75
C LYS A 156 18.89 11.99 -12.05
N ARG A 157 18.97 10.81 -12.66
CA ARG A 157 18.20 10.46 -13.85
C ARG A 157 16.70 10.42 -13.54
N TYR A 158 16.27 9.66 -12.53
CA TYR A 158 14.88 9.56 -12.08
C TYR A 158 14.27 10.94 -11.88
N SER A 159 14.97 11.80 -11.14
CA SER A 159 14.51 13.15 -10.80
C SER A 159 14.38 14.04 -12.03
N ALA A 160 15.20 13.85 -13.07
CA ALA A 160 15.05 14.56 -14.33
C ALA A 160 13.80 14.07 -15.10
N GLU A 161 13.56 12.76 -15.14
CA GLU A 161 12.42 12.16 -15.83
C GLU A 161 11.08 12.44 -15.12
N LEU A 162 11.04 12.38 -13.79
CA LEU A 162 9.87 12.76 -12.99
C LEU A 162 9.53 14.23 -13.20
N ARG A 163 10.53 15.13 -13.17
CA ARG A 163 10.32 16.57 -13.44
C ARG A 163 9.73 16.80 -14.84
N TYR A 164 10.21 16.06 -15.84
CA TYR A 164 9.65 16.11 -17.19
C TYR A 164 8.17 15.68 -17.20
N ARG A 165 7.80 14.62 -16.47
CA ARG A 165 6.41 14.17 -16.34
C ARG A 165 5.52 15.19 -15.64
N LEU A 166 5.95 15.71 -14.50
CA LEU A 166 5.21 16.74 -13.76
C LEU A 166 5.00 18.01 -14.60
N PHE A 167 5.96 18.35 -15.48
CA PHE A 167 5.77 19.45 -16.43
C PHE A 167 4.61 19.18 -17.41
N ALA A 168 4.45 17.94 -17.89
CA ALA A 168 3.37 17.56 -18.79
C ALA A 168 1.98 17.49 -18.10
N PHE A 169 1.95 17.38 -16.78
CA PHE A 169 0.75 17.35 -15.95
C PHE A 169 0.79 18.48 -14.92
N PRO A 170 0.66 19.75 -15.35
CA PRO A 170 0.87 20.92 -14.50
C PRO A 170 -0.15 21.05 -13.36
N GLU A 171 -1.27 20.34 -13.43
CA GLU A 171 -2.22 20.25 -12.33
C GLU A 171 -1.67 19.43 -11.17
N HIS A 172 -0.81 18.44 -11.39
CA HIS A 172 -0.29 17.57 -10.34
C HIS A 172 0.72 18.31 -9.45
N PRO A 173 0.66 18.16 -8.10
CA PRO A 173 1.61 18.82 -7.22
C PRO A 173 3.05 18.37 -7.49
N PRO A 174 4.06 19.23 -7.30
CA PRO A 174 5.45 18.81 -7.33
C PRO A 174 5.73 17.74 -6.26
N VAL A 175 6.43 16.67 -6.65
CA VAL A 175 6.86 15.60 -5.72
C VAL A 175 8.37 15.50 -5.73
N ARG A 176 8.98 15.60 -4.55
CA ARG A 176 10.41 15.33 -4.34
C ARG A 176 10.56 13.95 -3.70
N ILE A 177 11.47 13.13 -4.23
CA ILE A 177 11.86 11.87 -3.60
C ILE A 177 13.13 12.11 -2.79
N LEU A 178 13.13 11.67 -1.54
CA LEU A 178 14.27 11.71 -0.63
C LEU A 178 14.72 10.28 -0.35
N ILE A 179 15.91 9.94 -0.84
CA ILE A 179 16.62 8.71 -0.45
C ILE A 179 17.38 9.03 0.85
N PRO A 180 17.28 8.19 1.90
CA PRO A 180 18.09 8.35 3.11
C PRO A 180 19.58 8.39 2.81
N GLU A 181 20.33 9.25 3.50
CA GLU A 181 21.79 9.34 3.36
C GLU A 181 22.47 8.05 3.85
N GLU A 182 21.93 7.41 4.88
CA GLU A 182 22.39 6.14 5.41
C GLU A 182 21.30 5.08 5.17
N ILE A 183 21.61 4.09 4.32
CA ILE A 183 20.69 3.00 4.01
C ILE A 183 20.95 1.83 4.96
N GLU A 184 20.08 1.69 5.96
CA GLU A 184 20.14 0.63 6.98
C GLU A 184 19.72 -0.74 6.40
N LYS A 185 20.66 -1.45 5.75
CA LYS A 185 20.54 -2.84 5.22
C LYS A 185 19.40 -3.11 4.22
N LEU A 186 18.49 -2.17 4.01
CA LEU A 186 17.26 -2.31 3.24
C LEU A 186 16.99 -1.06 2.41
N PHE A 187 16.85 -1.23 1.09
CA PHE A 187 16.60 -0.14 0.16
C PHE A 187 15.35 -0.42 -0.66
N TYR A 188 14.34 0.45 -0.58
CA TYR A 188 13.19 0.32 -1.48
C TYR A 188 13.45 1.13 -2.75
N PRO A 189 13.48 0.50 -3.95
CA PRO A 189 13.52 1.26 -5.19
C PRO A 189 12.34 2.25 -5.24
N PRO A 190 12.54 3.47 -5.78
CA PRO A 190 11.44 4.41 -5.96
C PRO A 190 10.38 3.82 -6.91
N PRO A 191 9.11 4.26 -6.81
CA PRO A 191 8.04 3.82 -7.71
C PRO A 191 8.45 3.92 -9.17
N LEU A 192 8.13 2.90 -9.96
CA LEU A 192 8.44 2.91 -11.39
C LEU A 192 7.63 4.02 -12.07
N LEU A 193 8.29 4.98 -12.72
CA LEU A 193 7.60 6.04 -13.46
C LEU A 193 6.67 5.46 -14.54
N SER A 194 6.95 4.25 -15.03
CA SER A 194 6.08 3.54 -15.96
C SER A 194 4.76 3.03 -15.39
N GLN A 195 4.62 3.00 -14.07
CA GLN A 195 3.39 2.59 -13.37
C GLN A 195 2.67 3.77 -12.71
N LEU A 196 3.24 4.98 -12.79
CA LEU A 196 2.63 6.18 -12.23
C LEU A 196 1.67 6.85 -13.23
N LEU A 197 0.47 7.14 -12.74
CA LEU A 197 -0.50 8.03 -13.35
C LEU A 197 -0.52 9.36 -12.60
N PHE A 198 -0.71 10.44 -13.35
CA PHE A 198 -0.86 11.79 -12.81
C PHE A 198 -2.32 12.27 -12.90
N GLU A 199 -3.19 11.44 -13.48
CA GLU A 199 -4.64 11.59 -13.51
C GLU A 199 -5.35 10.23 -13.57
N PRO A 200 -6.60 10.14 -13.06
CA PRO A 200 -7.46 8.99 -13.32
C PRO A 200 -7.68 8.78 -14.82
N VAL A 201 -7.73 7.52 -15.24
CA VAL A 201 -7.97 7.14 -16.64
C VAL A 201 -9.09 6.12 -16.72
N THR A 202 -9.94 6.20 -17.74
CA THR A 202 -10.99 5.20 -17.96
C THR A 202 -10.44 3.90 -18.54
N VAL A 203 -11.23 2.83 -18.45
CA VAL A 203 -10.93 1.55 -19.13
C VAL A 203 -10.67 1.75 -20.63
N GLU A 204 -11.44 2.60 -21.32
CA GLU A 204 -11.22 2.85 -22.75
C GLU A 204 -9.83 3.43 -23.06
N ILE A 205 -9.37 4.39 -22.24
CA ILE A 205 -8.05 4.99 -22.38
C ILE A 205 -6.96 3.97 -22.06
N TYR A 206 -7.17 3.18 -21.00
CA TYR A 206 -6.26 2.12 -20.60
C TYR A 206 -6.12 1.03 -21.70
N ASP A 207 -7.23 0.62 -22.31
CA ASP A 207 -7.26 -0.41 -23.36
C ASP A 207 -6.58 0.07 -24.66
N ARG A 208 -6.42 1.39 -24.82
CA ARG A 208 -5.72 2.05 -25.93
C ARG A 208 -4.42 2.71 -25.50
N LYS A 209 -3.82 2.29 -24.37
CA LYS A 209 -2.67 2.94 -23.73
C LYS A 209 -1.50 3.27 -24.65
N GLU A 210 -1.32 2.52 -25.73
CA GLU A 210 -0.33 2.79 -26.79
C GLU A 210 -0.55 4.10 -27.56
N LYS A 211 -1.76 4.69 -27.47
CA LYS A 211 -2.17 5.95 -28.11
C LYS A 211 -2.28 7.12 -27.11
N HIS A 212 -1.99 6.89 -25.84
CA HIS A 212 -2.07 7.88 -24.76
C HIS A 212 -0.70 8.04 -24.08
N LEU A 213 -0.54 9.00 -23.15
CA LEU A 213 0.72 9.28 -22.46
C LEU A 213 1.09 8.23 -21.39
N PHE A 214 0.94 6.94 -21.70
CA PHE A 214 1.49 5.88 -20.87
C PHE A 214 2.98 5.71 -21.15
N ALA A 215 3.73 5.78 -20.07
CA ALA A 215 5.14 5.47 -20.07
C ALA A 215 5.42 4.01 -20.46
N PRO A 216 6.22 3.74 -21.50
CA PRO A 216 6.71 2.39 -21.73
C PRO A 216 7.66 2.00 -20.60
N GLN A 217 7.65 0.71 -20.25
CA GLN A 217 8.63 0.16 -19.31
C GLN A 217 10.04 0.36 -19.88
N SER A 218 10.96 0.76 -19.01
CA SER A 218 12.37 0.85 -19.38
C SER A 218 12.97 -0.55 -19.57
N THR A 219 13.84 -0.71 -20.55
CA THR A 219 14.75 -1.87 -20.61
C THR A 219 16.03 -1.62 -19.82
N ASP A 220 16.27 -0.36 -19.41
CA ASP A 220 17.41 -0.02 -18.58
C ASP A 220 17.19 -0.60 -17.19
N ILE A 221 18.23 -1.26 -16.71
CA ILE A 221 18.32 -1.73 -15.35
C ILE A 221 18.68 -0.52 -14.49
N GLY A 222 17.84 -0.21 -13.51
CA GLY A 222 18.11 0.80 -12.48
C GLY A 222 18.42 0.15 -11.14
N PHE A 223 18.01 0.83 -10.07
CA PHE A 223 18.24 0.37 -8.70
C PHE A 223 17.94 -1.13 -8.49
N ASN A 224 18.88 -1.85 -7.89
CA ASN A 224 18.71 -3.26 -7.50
C ASN A 224 18.25 -4.21 -8.62
N LYS A 225 18.80 -4.07 -9.82
CA LYS A 225 18.38 -4.83 -11.00
C LYS A 225 16.90 -4.66 -11.38
N THR A 226 16.21 -3.69 -10.79
CA THR A 226 14.85 -3.32 -11.16
C THR A 226 14.89 -2.65 -12.53
N ARG A 227 13.76 -2.60 -13.25
CA ARG A 227 13.59 -1.74 -14.44
C ARG A 227 12.84 -0.43 -14.11
N PRO A 228 13.37 0.52 -13.33
CA PRO A 228 12.74 1.81 -13.09
C PRO A 228 13.11 2.83 -14.17
N PHE A 229 12.57 4.05 -14.05
CA PHE A 229 12.72 5.17 -15.00
C PHE A 229 11.78 5.03 -16.20
N LEU A 230 12.24 5.42 -17.37
CA LEU A 230 11.53 5.35 -18.64
C LEU A 230 12.58 5.04 -19.69
N HIS A 231 12.17 4.36 -20.76
CA HIS A 231 13.06 4.17 -21.89
C HIS A 231 13.45 5.54 -22.51
N LYS A 232 14.74 5.76 -22.80
CA LYS A 232 15.26 7.04 -23.33
C LYS A 232 14.57 7.51 -24.62
N SER A 233 14.00 6.60 -25.41
CA SER A 233 13.22 6.95 -26.60
C SER A 233 11.99 7.81 -26.30
N TYR A 234 11.40 7.69 -25.10
CA TYR A 234 10.30 8.53 -24.65
C TYR A 234 10.74 9.99 -24.42
N LEU A 235 12.01 10.19 -24.06
CA LEU A 235 12.63 11.51 -23.89
C LEU A 235 13.14 12.07 -25.23
N ASN A 236 13.38 11.19 -26.21
CA ASN A 236 13.91 11.52 -27.53
C ASN A 236 12.83 11.69 -28.60
N VAL A 237 11.54 11.72 -28.22
CA VAL A 237 10.48 12.23 -29.10
C VAL A 237 10.89 13.67 -29.44
N LYS A 238 11.26 13.87 -30.70
CA LYS A 238 12.13 14.94 -31.20
C LYS A 238 11.74 16.33 -30.70
N LYS A 239 12.74 17.24 -30.66
CA LYS A 239 12.75 18.72 -30.54
C LYS A 239 11.57 19.54 -31.11
N TYR A 240 10.58 18.95 -31.77
CA TYR A 240 9.33 19.59 -32.17
C TYR A 240 8.29 19.71 -31.04
N ASP A 241 8.46 18.96 -29.95
CA ASP A 241 7.59 19.01 -28.77
C ASP A 241 8.35 19.56 -27.54
N ASP A 242 9.04 20.69 -27.72
CA ASP A 242 9.59 21.44 -26.58
C ASP A 242 8.42 21.78 -25.62
N PRO A 243 8.50 21.43 -24.32
CA PRO A 243 7.41 21.60 -23.38
C PRO A 243 6.93 23.06 -23.20
N ARG A 244 7.73 24.05 -23.61
CA ARG A 244 7.26 25.45 -23.70
C ARG A 244 6.09 25.64 -24.68
N TYR A 245 5.91 24.71 -25.62
CA TYR A 245 4.79 24.67 -26.57
C TYR A 245 3.59 23.85 -26.08
N PHE A 246 3.61 23.27 -24.87
CA PHE A 246 2.37 22.81 -24.22
C PHE A 246 1.40 23.97 -23.93
N LYS A 247 1.91 25.20 -23.76
CA LYS A 247 1.05 26.39 -23.80
C LYS A 247 0.24 26.48 -25.10
N HIS A 248 0.76 26.00 -26.23
CA HIS A 248 0.06 25.98 -27.51
C HIS A 248 -0.93 24.82 -27.68
N PHE A 249 -0.93 23.79 -26.82
CA PHE A 249 -1.98 22.76 -26.82
C PHE A 249 -3.35 23.35 -26.44
N PHE A 250 -3.36 24.32 -25.52
CA PHE A 250 -4.58 25.03 -25.13
C PHE A 250 -5.03 26.08 -26.16
N PHE A 251 -4.14 26.53 -27.05
CA PHE A 251 -4.46 27.57 -28.04
C PHE A 251 -4.64 27.05 -29.47
N ASN A 252 -4.37 25.77 -29.74
CA ASN A 252 -4.43 25.22 -31.08
C ASN A 252 -5.42 24.04 -31.14
N ASN A 253 -6.67 24.33 -31.50
CA ASN A 253 -7.76 23.36 -31.70
C ASN A 253 -7.46 22.27 -32.75
N ALA A 254 -6.29 22.30 -33.41
CA ALA A 254 -5.98 21.50 -34.58
C ALA A 254 -4.99 20.33 -34.37
N ARG A 255 -4.45 20.06 -33.16
CA ARG A 255 -3.53 18.91 -32.97
C ARG A 255 -3.89 17.96 -31.81
N ARG A 256 -4.50 16.85 -32.24
CA ARG A 256 -4.90 15.61 -31.56
C ARG A 256 -3.72 14.76 -31.01
N LEU A 257 -2.86 15.30 -30.15
CA LEU A 257 -1.75 14.51 -29.57
C LEU A 257 -1.98 14.09 -28.10
N TYR A 258 -2.93 14.72 -27.41
CA TYR A 258 -3.44 14.24 -26.13
C TYR A 258 -4.88 13.77 -26.31
N ASN A 259 -5.08 12.45 -26.37
CA ASN A 259 -6.41 11.84 -26.35
C ASN A 259 -6.82 11.43 -24.92
N GLY A 260 -6.13 11.91 -23.87
CA GLY A 260 -6.66 11.76 -22.50
C GLY A 260 -8.00 12.48 -22.36
N MET A 261 -8.72 12.26 -21.26
CA MET A 261 -10.02 12.93 -21.07
C MET A 261 -9.80 14.45 -21.08
N PRO A 262 -10.38 15.20 -22.03
CA PRO A 262 -10.15 16.64 -22.10
C PRO A 262 -10.74 17.28 -20.83
N ARG A 263 -9.87 17.73 -19.93
CA ARG A 263 -10.26 18.53 -18.77
C ARG A 263 -10.56 19.95 -19.21
N ASP A 264 -11.45 20.64 -18.52
CA ASP A 264 -11.67 22.08 -18.75
C ASP A 264 -10.48 22.87 -18.19
N VAL A 265 -9.48 23.12 -19.03
CA VAL A 265 -8.25 23.84 -18.67
C VAL A 265 -8.34 25.32 -19.02
N SER A 266 -9.56 25.85 -19.17
CA SER A 266 -9.77 27.26 -19.51
C SER A 266 -9.29 28.22 -18.40
N SER A 267 -9.12 27.73 -17.17
CA SER A 267 -8.48 28.46 -16.09
C SER A 267 -7.01 28.02 -15.93
N ARG A 268 -6.07 28.96 -15.88
CA ARG A 268 -4.65 28.71 -15.48
C ARG A 268 -4.55 28.41 -13.99
N ASP A 269 -5.53 27.72 -13.44
CA ASP A 269 -5.74 27.62 -12.02
C ASP A 269 -4.98 26.42 -11.47
N CYS A 270 -3.94 26.66 -10.68
CA CYS A 270 -3.19 25.60 -10.03
C CYS A 270 -4.07 24.97 -8.94
N ARG A 271 -4.73 23.85 -9.26
CA ARG A 271 -5.59 23.10 -8.31
C ARG A 271 -4.85 22.69 -7.04
N PHE A 272 -3.55 22.41 -7.14
CA PHE A 272 -2.73 22.01 -5.99
C PHE A 272 -1.55 22.96 -5.86
N LEU A 273 -1.45 23.62 -4.70
CA LEU A 273 -0.37 24.55 -4.37
C LEU A 273 0.67 23.93 -3.42
N CYS A 274 0.38 22.76 -2.88
CA CYS A 274 1.27 22.03 -1.99
C CYS A 274 2.38 21.33 -2.78
N SER A 275 3.59 21.29 -2.22
CA SER A 275 4.66 20.41 -2.66
C SER A 275 4.69 19.20 -1.74
N LEU A 276 5.01 18.04 -2.29
CA LEU A 276 5.01 16.78 -1.56
C LEU A 276 6.43 16.21 -1.48
N LEU A 277 6.64 15.44 -0.43
CA LEU A 277 7.87 14.72 -0.14
C LEU A 277 7.55 13.23 -0.03
N LEU A 278 8.27 12.40 -0.78
CA LEU A 278 8.24 10.96 -0.64
C LEU A 278 9.56 10.51 0.00
N GLU A 279 9.48 9.90 1.18
CA GLU A 279 10.64 9.44 1.94
C GLU A 279 10.51 7.97 2.32
N GLN A 280 11.66 7.32 2.53
CA GLN A 280 11.72 5.93 2.95
C GLN A 280 11.84 5.83 4.48
N GLU A 281 11.01 4.99 5.10
CA GLU A 281 11.06 4.68 6.54
C GLU A 281 11.34 3.19 6.74
N LEU A 282 12.27 2.86 7.66
CA LEU A 282 12.56 1.47 8.00
C LEU A 282 11.31 0.76 8.55
N GLY A 283 10.92 -0.35 7.91
CA GLY A 283 9.73 -1.13 8.26
C GLY A 283 8.42 -0.61 7.67
N ARG A 284 8.42 0.54 6.99
CA ARG A 284 7.21 1.15 6.40
C ARG A 284 7.32 1.46 4.91
N GLY A 285 8.47 1.17 4.29
CA GLY A 285 8.65 1.42 2.87
C GLY A 285 8.66 2.91 2.56
N TRP A 286 7.89 3.32 1.56
CA TRP A 286 7.73 4.72 1.16
C TRP A 286 6.54 5.37 1.87
N VAL A 287 6.71 6.60 2.35
CA VAL A 287 5.68 7.42 3.00
C VAL A 287 5.60 8.79 2.33
N LEU A 288 4.39 9.24 2.01
CA LEU A 288 4.12 10.56 1.45
C LEU A 288 3.82 11.59 2.56
N ARG A 289 4.48 12.74 2.48
CA ARG A 289 4.30 13.89 3.38
C ARG A 289 4.06 15.17 2.61
N ALA A 290 3.56 16.19 3.31
CA ALA A 290 3.66 17.56 2.82
C ALA A 290 5.12 18.02 2.93
N GLY A 291 5.60 18.75 1.92
CA GLY A 291 6.97 19.27 1.88
C GLY A 291 7.16 20.58 2.64
N HIS A 292 6.09 21.14 3.21
CA HIS A 292 6.07 22.39 3.96
C HIS A 292 4.80 22.45 4.82
N ASP A 293 4.69 23.48 5.66
CA ASP A 293 3.49 23.74 6.47
C ASP A 293 2.26 23.96 5.59
N VAL A 294 1.18 23.25 5.87
CA VAL A 294 -0.08 23.36 5.13
C VAL A 294 -1.22 23.68 6.09
N GLU A 295 -1.99 24.71 5.74
CA GLU A 295 -3.20 25.09 6.47
C GLU A 295 -4.29 24.03 6.35
N GLU A 296 -5.33 24.14 7.17
CA GLU A 296 -6.53 23.29 7.07
C GLU A 296 -7.30 23.56 5.77
N GLU A 297 -8.03 22.55 5.32
CA GLU A 297 -8.95 22.63 4.17
C GLU A 297 -8.25 22.93 2.83
N ILE A 298 -6.98 22.51 2.70
CA ILE A 298 -6.18 22.68 1.49
C ILE A 298 -6.18 21.38 0.66
N PRO A 299 -6.55 21.43 -0.63
CA PRO A 299 -6.37 20.31 -1.54
C PRO A 299 -4.87 20.03 -1.77
N LEU A 300 -4.47 18.77 -1.59
CA LEU A 300 -3.07 18.33 -1.62
C LEU A 300 -2.73 17.63 -2.93
N ILE A 301 -3.51 16.62 -3.30
CA ILE A 301 -3.25 15.75 -4.44
C ILE A 301 -4.53 14.99 -4.83
N MET A 302 -4.68 14.72 -6.11
CA MET A 302 -5.73 13.85 -6.65
C MET A 302 -5.26 12.39 -6.63
N MET A 303 -6.14 11.48 -6.21
CA MET A 303 -5.93 10.04 -6.36
C MET A 303 -6.16 9.60 -7.80
N ALA A 304 -5.23 8.84 -8.36
CA ALA A 304 -5.29 8.29 -9.71
C ALA A 304 -5.15 6.76 -9.72
N GLY A 305 -5.71 6.19 -10.78
CA GLY A 305 -5.84 4.77 -11.04
C GLY A 305 -6.67 4.57 -12.29
N VAL A 306 -6.87 3.31 -12.70
CA VAL A 306 -7.80 3.00 -13.79
C VAL A 306 -9.21 2.95 -13.21
N ILE A 307 -10.12 3.78 -13.72
CA ILE A 307 -11.54 3.79 -13.35
C ILE A 307 -12.16 2.52 -13.93
N ARG A 308 -12.58 1.59 -13.07
CA ARG A 308 -13.19 0.30 -13.41
C ARG A 308 -14.52 0.10 -12.70
N PRO A 309 -15.40 -0.77 -13.21
CA PRO A 309 -16.59 -1.19 -12.47
C PRO A 309 -16.22 -1.80 -11.11
N TRP A 310 -17.02 -1.52 -10.08
CA TRP A 310 -16.73 -1.97 -8.71
C TRP A 310 -16.62 -3.50 -8.58
N GLN A 311 -17.24 -4.25 -9.50
CA GLN A 311 -17.16 -5.71 -9.55
C GLN A 311 -15.73 -6.22 -9.72
N ASP A 312 -14.82 -5.43 -10.30
CA ASP A 312 -13.40 -5.77 -10.37
C ASP A 312 -12.75 -5.79 -8.97
N ALA A 313 -13.11 -4.83 -8.11
CA ALA A 313 -12.65 -4.82 -6.71
C ALA A 313 -13.15 -6.08 -5.97
N ASN A 314 -14.43 -6.40 -6.11
CA ASN A 314 -15.03 -7.57 -5.47
C ASN A 314 -14.42 -8.90 -5.97
N ARG A 315 -14.21 -9.03 -7.29
CA ARG A 315 -13.49 -10.17 -7.87
C ARG A 315 -12.06 -10.27 -7.36
N SER A 316 -11.36 -9.15 -7.22
CA SER A 316 -10.01 -9.14 -6.68
C SER A 316 -9.97 -9.64 -5.24
N LEU A 317 -10.94 -9.23 -4.40
CA LEU A 317 -11.06 -9.76 -3.05
C LEU A 317 -11.30 -11.27 -3.05
N ALA A 318 -12.27 -11.75 -3.84
CA ALA A 318 -12.62 -13.17 -3.90
C ALA A 318 -11.53 -14.06 -4.54
N ARG A 319 -10.62 -13.50 -5.34
CA ARG A 319 -9.55 -14.27 -6.00
C ARG A 319 -8.22 -14.19 -5.27
N VAL A 320 -7.85 -13.02 -4.76
CA VAL A 320 -6.49 -12.71 -4.30
C VAL A 320 -6.45 -12.30 -2.82
N GLY A 321 -7.60 -11.98 -2.24
CA GLY A 321 -7.74 -11.66 -0.82
C GLY A 321 -7.54 -10.19 -0.46
N GLU A 322 -7.63 -9.94 0.84
CA GLU A 322 -7.74 -8.63 1.48
C GLU A 322 -6.49 -7.78 1.26
N ARG A 323 -5.29 -8.38 1.34
CA ARG A 323 -3.99 -7.71 1.19
C ARG A 323 -3.91 -6.90 -0.11
N VAL A 324 -4.37 -7.51 -1.21
CA VAL A 324 -4.37 -6.88 -2.54
C VAL A 324 -5.58 -5.97 -2.72
N ALA A 325 -6.77 -6.45 -2.37
CA ALA A 325 -8.01 -5.72 -2.59
C ALA A 325 -8.03 -4.38 -1.82
N PHE A 326 -7.67 -4.41 -0.52
CA PHE A 326 -7.75 -3.22 0.35
C PHE A 326 -6.62 -2.22 0.12
N SER A 327 -5.49 -2.67 -0.45
CA SER A 327 -4.39 -1.79 -0.81
C SER A 327 -4.57 -1.13 -2.19
N SER A 328 -5.36 -1.74 -3.06
CA SER A 328 -5.41 -1.34 -4.48
C SER A 328 -6.67 -0.57 -4.86
N PHE A 329 -7.84 -0.91 -4.31
CA PHE A 329 -9.09 -0.34 -4.80
C PHE A 329 -9.61 0.78 -3.91
N ILE A 330 -9.97 1.91 -4.52
CA ILE A 330 -10.67 3.02 -3.85
C ILE A 330 -12.04 3.19 -4.50
N GLU A 331 -13.10 3.18 -3.70
CA GLU A 331 -14.46 3.41 -4.20
C GLU A 331 -14.62 4.84 -4.72
N ILE A 332 -15.37 5.03 -5.81
CA ILE A 332 -15.84 6.35 -6.26
C ILE A 332 -17.33 6.46 -5.90
N PRO A 333 -17.70 7.08 -4.75
CA PRO A 333 -19.07 7.07 -4.27
C PRO A 333 -20.05 7.76 -5.21
N GLY A 334 -21.30 7.30 -5.19
CA GLY A 334 -22.33 7.78 -6.10
C GLY A 334 -22.18 7.25 -7.53
N THR A 335 -21.18 6.40 -7.78
CA THR A 335 -20.96 5.73 -9.07
C THR A 335 -20.86 4.21 -8.88
N ASP A 336 -21.05 3.44 -9.95
CA ASP A 336 -20.77 1.99 -9.96
C ASP A 336 -19.31 1.65 -10.27
N HIS A 337 -18.38 2.56 -9.95
CA HIS A 337 -16.97 2.45 -10.29
C HIS A 337 -16.04 2.65 -9.10
N CYS A 338 -14.79 2.21 -9.28
CA CYS A 338 -13.69 2.34 -8.35
C CYS A 338 -12.40 2.67 -9.11
N LEU A 339 -11.42 3.26 -8.41
CA LEU A 339 -10.04 3.34 -8.89
C LEU A 339 -9.35 1.99 -8.64
N ASP A 340 -8.96 1.29 -9.72
CA ASP A 340 -8.07 0.13 -9.68
C ASP A 340 -6.62 0.61 -9.75
N ARG A 341 -5.89 0.41 -8.65
CA ARG A 341 -4.49 0.84 -8.50
C ARG A 341 -3.48 -0.32 -8.46
N ARG A 342 -3.84 -1.44 -9.08
CA ARG A 342 -2.99 -2.64 -9.17
C ARG A 342 -1.87 -2.49 -10.19
N GLU A 343 -2.19 -2.21 -11.45
CA GLU A 343 -1.14 -2.04 -12.49
C GLU A 343 -0.59 -0.61 -12.50
N PHE A 344 -1.49 0.36 -12.40
CA PHE A 344 -1.19 1.79 -12.49
C PHE A 344 -1.73 2.52 -11.26
N HIS A 345 -0.91 3.35 -10.63
CA HIS A 345 -1.25 4.06 -9.40
C HIS A 345 -0.57 5.43 -9.37
N ASP A 346 -0.64 6.15 -8.27
CA ASP A 346 0.06 7.41 -8.07
C ASP A 346 0.75 7.46 -6.70
N PHE A 347 1.30 8.62 -6.36
CA PHE A 347 1.95 8.82 -5.07
C PHE A 347 0.99 8.69 -3.87
N THR A 348 -0.33 8.79 -4.05
CA THR A 348 -1.30 8.61 -2.95
C THR A 348 -1.34 7.17 -2.43
N LYS A 349 -0.81 6.20 -3.17
CA LYS A 349 -0.63 4.82 -2.69
C LYS A 349 0.29 4.76 -1.45
N TYR A 350 1.16 5.74 -1.28
CA TYR A 350 2.11 5.87 -0.15
C TYR A 350 1.58 6.73 1.01
N ILE A 351 0.26 6.92 1.08
CA ILE A 351 -0.37 7.54 2.24
C ILE A 351 -0.74 6.43 3.24
N PRO A 352 -0.23 6.46 4.48
CA PRO A 352 -0.57 5.46 5.51
C PRO A 352 -1.99 5.59 6.03
N HIS A 353 -2.49 4.50 6.62
CA HIS A 353 -3.71 4.49 7.40
C HIS A 353 -3.51 5.16 8.77
N SER A 354 -4.51 5.92 9.21
CA SER A 354 -4.68 6.32 10.62
C SER A 354 -6.14 6.26 11.05
N CYS A 355 -6.40 5.78 12.27
CA CYS A 355 -7.71 5.87 12.91
C CYS A 355 -8.09 7.30 13.32
N TYR A 356 -7.11 8.20 13.35
CA TYR A 356 -7.30 9.64 13.58
C TYR A 356 -6.50 10.39 12.51
N PRO A 357 -7.00 10.43 11.27
CA PRO A 357 -6.22 10.88 10.13
C PRO A 357 -6.05 12.40 10.12
N THR A 358 -4.90 12.84 9.62
CA THR A 358 -4.57 14.25 9.39
C THR A 358 -5.21 14.79 8.11
N CYS A 359 -5.59 13.90 7.19
CA CYS A 359 -6.20 14.25 5.91
C CYS A 359 -7.52 13.49 5.71
N ALA A 360 -8.28 13.93 4.71
CA ALA A 360 -9.50 13.28 4.25
C ALA A 360 -9.61 13.38 2.72
N VAL A 361 -10.67 12.83 2.13
CA VAL A 361 -10.90 12.84 0.69
C VAL A 361 -12.25 13.48 0.36
N ARG A 362 -12.27 14.34 -0.67
CA ARG A 362 -13.47 14.97 -1.25
C ARG A 362 -13.68 14.54 -2.70
N LEU A 363 -14.94 14.55 -3.12
CA LEU A 363 -15.30 14.51 -4.53
C LEU A 363 -15.18 15.91 -5.12
N VAL A 364 -14.46 16.04 -6.22
CA VAL A 364 -14.23 17.31 -6.92
C VAL A 364 -14.65 17.18 -8.38
N ARG A 365 -15.29 18.22 -8.91
CA ARG A 365 -15.65 18.29 -10.33
C ARG A 365 -14.38 18.16 -11.17
N SER A 366 -14.34 17.14 -12.02
CA SER A 366 -13.21 16.83 -12.91
C SER A 366 -13.38 17.41 -14.32
N GLY A 367 -14.60 17.88 -14.66
CA GLY A 367 -15.01 18.20 -16.02
C GLY A 367 -15.43 16.98 -16.85
N ASN A 368 -15.40 15.77 -16.25
CA ASN A 368 -15.75 14.50 -16.89
C ASN A 368 -16.90 13.79 -16.15
N GLU A 369 -17.28 12.60 -16.65
CA GLU A 369 -18.34 11.75 -16.07
C GLU A 369 -18.06 11.36 -14.61
N TYR A 370 -16.80 11.09 -14.28
CA TYR A 370 -16.39 10.65 -12.95
C TYR A 370 -15.76 11.80 -12.15
N PRO A 371 -16.17 12.04 -10.90
CA PRO A 371 -15.53 13.04 -10.06
C PRO A 371 -14.10 12.62 -9.68
N ASP A 372 -13.24 13.62 -9.49
CA ASP A 372 -11.89 13.40 -8.96
C ASP A 372 -11.98 13.12 -7.45
N LEU A 373 -11.14 12.21 -6.97
CA LEU A 373 -10.94 11.98 -5.54
C LEU A 373 -9.74 12.79 -5.08
N VAL A 374 -9.98 13.86 -4.33
CA VAL A 374 -8.91 14.78 -3.90
C VAL A 374 -8.65 14.64 -2.41
N VAL A 375 -7.39 14.32 -2.08
CA VAL A 375 -6.87 14.34 -0.71
C VAL A 375 -6.71 15.78 -0.27
N TYR A 376 -7.15 16.10 0.95
CA TYR A 376 -7.01 17.42 1.54
C TYR A 376 -6.63 17.37 3.02
N SER A 377 -6.02 18.45 3.51
CA SER A 377 -5.66 18.62 4.92
C SER A 377 -6.91 18.83 5.78
N LYS A 378 -7.14 17.96 6.75
CA LYS A 378 -8.23 18.08 7.73
C LYS A 378 -7.80 18.83 8.98
N VAL A 379 -6.51 18.78 9.27
CA VAL A 379 -5.82 19.54 10.33
C VAL A 379 -4.62 20.22 9.70
N LYS A 380 -4.07 21.25 10.37
CA LYS A 380 -2.82 21.87 9.92
C LYS A 380 -1.70 20.81 9.88
N LEU A 381 -0.97 20.75 8.78
CA LEU A 381 0.21 19.91 8.63
C LEU A 381 1.43 20.76 8.96
N THR A 382 2.17 20.43 10.00
CA THR A 382 3.30 21.23 10.48
C THR A 382 4.42 20.33 10.96
N GLU A 383 5.57 20.90 11.30
CA GLU A 383 6.69 20.15 11.92
C GLU A 383 6.24 19.36 13.16
N LEU A 384 5.27 19.88 13.94
CA LEU A 384 4.76 19.21 15.15
C LEU A 384 4.11 17.85 14.88
N ASN A 385 3.55 17.65 13.69
CA ASN A 385 3.00 16.36 13.26
C ASN A 385 3.81 15.75 12.12
N ASN A 386 5.07 16.19 11.97
CA ASN A 386 6.00 15.74 10.92
C ASN A 386 5.39 15.81 9.52
N HIS A 387 4.59 16.86 9.26
CA HIS A 387 3.88 17.09 8.00
C HIS A 387 3.11 15.87 7.48
N THR A 388 2.63 15.03 8.40
CA THR A 388 2.13 13.69 8.07
C THR A 388 0.84 13.77 7.28
N ILE A 389 0.79 13.12 6.12
CA ILE A 389 -0.43 12.87 5.37
C ILE A 389 -0.91 11.45 5.73
N SER A 390 -2.14 11.32 6.21
CA SER A 390 -2.72 10.01 6.58
C SER A 390 -4.23 9.98 6.35
N LEU A 391 -4.79 8.79 6.07
CA LEU A 391 -6.20 8.60 5.75
C LEU A 391 -6.86 7.49 6.57
N ASP A 392 -8.16 7.59 6.81
CA ASP A 392 -8.94 6.47 7.33
C ASP A 392 -9.47 5.59 6.18
N TYR A 393 -8.63 4.68 5.68
CA TYR A 393 -9.03 3.70 4.66
C TYR A 393 -10.16 2.76 5.14
N TYR A 394 -10.19 2.40 6.43
CA TYR A 394 -11.10 1.39 6.97
C TYR A 394 -12.35 1.97 7.62
N LYS A 395 -12.72 3.23 7.32
CA LYS A 395 -13.92 3.85 7.90
C LYS A 395 -15.20 3.13 7.50
N GLY A 396 -15.26 2.59 6.28
CA GLY A 396 -16.42 1.84 5.76
C GLY A 396 -16.78 0.62 6.62
N PHE A 397 -15.78 -0.05 7.19
CA PHE A 397 -15.97 -1.27 8.00
C PHE A 397 -16.33 -1.01 9.46
N ARG A 398 -16.22 0.24 9.94
CA ARG A 398 -16.35 0.58 11.36
C ARG A 398 -17.67 0.10 11.98
N LYS A 399 -18.78 0.26 11.26
CA LYS A 399 -20.11 -0.14 11.74
C LYS A 399 -20.21 -1.65 11.93
N GLU A 400 -19.62 -2.42 11.03
CA GLU A 400 -19.66 -3.87 11.02
C GLU A 400 -18.80 -4.46 12.14
N VAL A 401 -17.57 -3.97 12.27
CA VAL A 401 -16.66 -4.35 13.38
C VAL A 401 -17.30 -4.06 14.73
N ASN A 402 -17.89 -2.87 14.90
CA ASN A 402 -18.57 -2.52 16.14
C ASN A 402 -19.76 -3.44 16.42
N ARG A 403 -20.56 -3.76 15.40
CA ARG A 403 -21.69 -4.69 15.53
C ARG A 403 -21.23 -6.09 15.94
N TYR A 404 -20.12 -6.57 15.38
CA TYR A 404 -19.55 -7.87 15.75
C TYR A 404 -19.21 -7.91 17.25
N PHE A 405 -18.46 -6.94 17.76
CA PHE A 405 -18.03 -6.93 19.17
C PHE A 405 -19.12 -6.50 20.16
N GLN A 406 -20.21 -5.88 19.70
CA GLN A 406 -21.41 -5.71 20.52
C GLN A 406 -22.07 -7.05 20.84
N LYS A 407 -22.03 -8.01 19.90
CA LYS A 407 -22.58 -9.36 20.06
C LYS A 407 -21.58 -10.32 20.71
N ASN A 408 -20.29 -10.14 20.43
CA ASN A 408 -19.19 -10.97 20.91
C ASN A 408 -18.30 -10.15 21.85
N LYS A 409 -18.79 -9.89 23.06
CA LYS A 409 -18.00 -9.18 24.07
C LYS A 409 -16.89 -10.09 24.59
N HIS A 410 -15.69 -9.55 24.75
CA HIS A 410 -14.56 -10.27 25.32
C HIS A 410 -13.91 -9.43 26.42
N PRO A 411 -13.78 -9.95 27.66
CA PRO A 411 -13.20 -9.20 28.76
C PRO A 411 -11.74 -8.84 28.51
N ASP A 412 -10.98 -9.73 27.87
CA ASP A 412 -9.53 -9.56 27.65
C ASP A 412 -9.19 -8.73 26.39
N GLY A 413 -10.21 -8.31 25.64
CA GLY A 413 -10.06 -7.40 24.50
C GLY A 413 -10.33 -8.02 23.13
N LYS A 414 -10.49 -7.12 22.14
CA LYS A 414 -10.96 -7.46 20.78
C LYS A 414 -9.99 -8.34 20.00
N VAL A 415 -8.69 -8.09 20.12
CA VAL A 415 -7.64 -8.77 19.35
C VAL A 415 -7.46 -10.20 19.86
N ILE A 416 -7.37 -10.38 21.18
CA ILE A 416 -7.26 -11.69 21.83
C ILE A 416 -8.44 -12.58 21.45
N HIS A 417 -9.66 -12.05 21.51
CA HIS A 417 -10.86 -12.76 21.07
C HIS A 417 -10.74 -13.32 19.64
N LEU A 418 -10.23 -12.53 18.70
CA LEU A 418 -10.12 -12.97 17.30
C LEU A 418 -9.02 -14.03 17.12
N PHE A 419 -7.91 -13.90 17.85
CA PHE A 419 -6.85 -14.92 17.87
C PHE A 419 -7.37 -16.25 18.40
N GLU A 420 -8.06 -16.27 19.55
CA GLU A 420 -8.61 -17.51 20.12
C GLU A 420 -9.66 -18.18 19.23
N LYS A 421 -10.38 -17.36 18.44
CA LYS A 421 -11.36 -17.87 17.47
C LYS A 421 -10.75 -18.24 16.13
N ASN A 422 -9.46 -17.99 15.92
CA ASN A 422 -8.79 -18.19 14.62
C ASN A 422 -9.60 -17.54 13.50
N ILE A 423 -9.92 -16.25 13.62
CA ILE A 423 -10.65 -15.50 12.60
C ILE A 423 -9.67 -14.56 11.92
N ASP A 424 -9.65 -14.52 10.58
CA ASP A 424 -8.78 -13.58 9.85
C ASP A 424 -9.28 -12.14 10.06
N PHE A 425 -8.37 -11.18 10.21
CA PHE A 425 -8.73 -9.78 10.45
C PHE A 425 -7.61 -8.83 10.05
N VAL A 426 -7.94 -7.53 10.02
CA VAL A 426 -6.93 -6.48 9.82
C VAL A 426 -6.73 -5.72 11.13
N ARG A 427 -5.50 -5.69 11.62
CA ARG A 427 -5.08 -4.94 12.81
C ARG A 427 -4.54 -3.57 12.41
N CYS A 428 -4.91 -2.51 13.15
CA CYS A 428 -4.26 -1.20 12.99
C CYS A 428 -2.93 -1.18 13.73
N LEU A 429 -1.90 -0.66 13.06
CA LEU A 429 -0.61 -0.29 13.65
C LEU A 429 -0.42 1.23 13.65
N CYS A 430 -1.52 1.98 13.52
CA CYS A 430 -1.54 3.42 13.66
C CYS A 430 -1.24 3.79 15.12
N SER A 431 -0.09 4.42 15.38
CA SER A 431 0.46 4.76 16.71
C SER A 431 -0.34 5.82 17.50
N MET A 432 -1.66 5.87 17.33
CA MET A 432 -2.58 6.84 17.96
C MET A 432 -2.96 6.48 19.41
N GLY A 433 -2.30 5.49 20.01
CA GLY A 433 -2.57 5.02 21.36
C GLY A 433 -4.05 4.68 21.59
N ALA A 434 -4.65 5.24 22.63
CA ALA A 434 -6.05 5.00 22.99
C ALA A 434 -7.10 5.40 21.93
N ARG A 435 -6.73 6.21 20.92
CA ARG A 435 -7.61 6.59 19.81
C ARG A 435 -7.60 5.56 18.66
N CYS A 436 -6.71 4.58 18.71
CA CYS A 436 -6.64 3.49 17.75
C CYS A 436 -7.85 2.55 17.89
N ARG A 437 -8.41 2.09 16.77
CA ARG A 437 -9.53 1.12 16.77
C ARG A 437 -9.08 -0.31 17.05
N ASN A 438 -7.78 -0.59 16.96
CA ASN A 438 -7.10 -1.89 17.03
C ASN A 438 -7.51 -2.89 15.95
N VAL A 439 -8.81 -3.13 15.76
CA VAL A 439 -9.37 -4.00 14.71
C VAL A 439 -10.08 -3.14 13.68
N LEU A 440 -9.70 -3.30 12.41
CA LEU A 440 -10.15 -2.49 11.27
C LEU A 440 -11.15 -3.22 10.37
N TYR A 441 -10.99 -4.53 10.24
CA TYR A 441 -11.82 -5.42 9.44
C TYR A 441 -11.83 -6.80 10.09
N ILE A 442 -12.90 -7.59 9.89
CA ILE A 442 -13.02 -8.98 10.33
C ILE A 442 -13.51 -9.77 9.11
N ASP A 443 -12.93 -10.96 8.89
CA ASP A 443 -13.28 -11.86 7.78
C ASP A 443 -14.79 -12.03 7.64
N ARG A 444 -15.23 -11.98 6.38
CA ARG A 444 -16.62 -12.09 5.94
C ARG A 444 -16.93 -13.44 5.32
N SER A 445 -15.98 -14.36 5.29
CA SER A 445 -16.22 -15.73 4.84
C SER A 445 -17.28 -16.43 5.69
N LEU A 446 -18.13 -17.21 5.05
CA LEU A 446 -19.04 -18.14 5.73
C LEU A 446 -18.28 -19.23 6.50
N LYS A 447 -16.98 -19.41 6.19
CA LYS A 447 -16.05 -20.31 6.87
C LYS A 447 -15.10 -19.61 7.84
N ALA A 448 -15.35 -18.33 8.19
CA ALA A 448 -14.46 -17.55 9.05
C ALA A 448 -14.11 -18.22 10.40
N GLY A 449 -15.06 -18.97 10.98
CA GLY A 449 -14.85 -19.69 12.25
C GLY A 449 -14.22 -21.08 12.12
N ASN A 450 -13.84 -21.51 10.91
CA ASN A 450 -13.18 -22.80 10.69
C ASN A 450 -11.65 -22.59 10.65
N PRO A 451 -10.91 -22.97 11.71
CA PRO A 451 -9.46 -22.79 11.77
C PRO A 451 -8.70 -23.57 10.71
N LYS A 452 -9.29 -24.66 10.18
CA LYS A 452 -8.66 -25.53 9.17
C LYS A 452 -8.98 -25.13 7.72
N ALA A 453 -9.78 -24.09 7.51
CA ALA A 453 -10.11 -23.64 6.17
C ALA A 453 -8.92 -22.94 5.53
N GLU A 454 -8.40 -23.50 4.44
CA GLU A 454 -7.41 -22.85 3.58
C GLU A 454 -7.92 -21.50 3.07
N LYS A 455 -6.98 -20.58 2.81
CA LYS A 455 -7.30 -19.22 2.37
C LYS A 455 -8.17 -19.23 1.12
N LYS A 456 -7.84 -20.07 0.13
CA LYS A 456 -8.61 -20.21 -1.12
C LYS A 456 -10.09 -20.50 -0.86
N HIS A 457 -10.38 -21.47 0.02
CA HIS A 457 -11.75 -21.84 0.35
C HIS A 457 -12.49 -20.74 1.11
N LYS A 458 -11.80 -19.95 1.95
CA LYS A 458 -12.42 -18.80 2.63
C LYS A 458 -12.84 -17.73 1.63
N LEU A 459 -12.00 -17.46 0.62
CA LEU A 459 -12.22 -16.45 -0.41
C LEU A 459 -13.34 -16.84 -1.41
N GLU A 460 -13.52 -18.14 -1.68
CA GLU A 460 -14.60 -18.66 -2.53
C GLU A 460 -15.99 -18.52 -1.85
N ASP A 461 -16.03 -18.56 -0.52
CA ASP A 461 -17.27 -18.56 0.28
C ASP A 461 -17.48 -17.25 1.07
N ILE A 462 -17.17 -16.11 0.46
CA ILE A 462 -17.48 -14.78 1.04
C ILE A 462 -19.01 -14.61 1.13
N ASP A 463 -19.49 -14.03 2.25
CA ASP A 463 -20.89 -13.66 2.45
C ASP A 463 -21.48 -12.97 1.20
N PRO A 464 -22.48 -13.55 0.50
CA PRO A 464 -23.04 -12.98 -0.72
C PRO A 464 -23.67 -11.59 -0.56
N GLN A 465 -24.00 -11.19 0.68
CA GLN A 465 -24.50 -9.84 0.98
C GLN A 465 -23.37 -8.81 1.08
N PHE A 466 -22.13 -9.25 1.26
CA PHE A 466 -20.97 -8.38 1.32
C PHE A 466 -20.50 -8.06 -0.10
N GLN A 467 -20.43 -6.78 -0.42
CA GLN A 467 -19.97 -6.28 -1.71
C GLN A 467 -18.81 -5.32 -1.49
N PHE A 468 -17.60 -5.76 -1.83
CA PHE A 468 -16.44 -4.88 -1.75
C PHE A 468 -16.36 -4.01 -3.00
N ARG A 469 -16.68 -2.72 -2.85
CA ARG A 469 -16.65 -1.72 -3.94
C ARG A 469 -15.34 -0.93 -4.01
N GLY A 470 -14.35 -1.30 -3.21
CA GLY A 470 -13.14 -0.51 -2.93
C GLY A 470 -13.18 0.11 -1.53
N MET A 471 -12.05 0.68 -1.09
CA MET A 471 -11.96 1.37 0.19
C MET A 471 -12.72 2.69 0.14
N THR A 472 -13.70 2.87 1.02
CA THR A 472 -14.49 4.10 1.11
C THR A 472 -13.71 5.16 1.88
N VAL A 473 -13.12 6.14 1.19
CA VAL A 473 -12.28 7.19 1.81
C VAL A 473 -12.88 8.60 1.78
N VAL A 474 -13.94 8.84 1.00
CA VAL A 474 -14.61 10.15 0.86
C VAL A 474 -15.47 10.47 2.08
N ASP A 475 -15.29 11.64 2.69
CA ASP A 475 -15.98 12.02 3.94
C ASP A 475 -17.46 12.35 3.74
N ASP A 476 -17.78 13.14 2.71
CA ASP A 476 -19.15 13.45 2.33
C ASP A 476 -19.36 13.12 0.83
N PRO A 477 -20.02 12.00 0.51
CA PRO A 477 -20.28 11.62 -0.88
C PRO A 477 -21.39 12.43 -1.55
N LYS A 478 -22.11 13.30 -0.81
CA LYS A 478 -23.23 14.08 -1.35
C LYS A 478 -22.78 15.43 -1.93
N THR A 479 -21.63 15.92 -1.49
CA THR A 479 -21.12 17.22 -1.90
C THR A 479 -20.04 17.05 -2.96
N LEU A 480 -20.26 17.68 -4.11
CA LEU A 480 -19.27 17.77 -5.19
C LEU A 480 -18.66 19.17 -5.17
N TRP A 481 -17.37 19.25 -4.87
CA TRP A 481 -16.65 20.50 -4.74
C TRP A 481 -16.03 20.96 -6.06
N GLU A 482 -15.65 22.22 -6.14
CA GLU A 482 -14.71 22.72 -7.14
C GLU A 482 -13.43 23.20 -6.46
N ILE A 483 -12.32 23.26 -7.20
CA ILE A 483 -11.07 23.80 -6.69
C ILE A 483 -10.71 25.03 -7.51
N ASN A 484 -10.62 26.17 -6.83
CA ASN A 484 -10.16 27.43 -7.40
C ASN A 484 -8.99 27.97 -6.57
N TYR A 485 -7.87 28.27 -7.22
CA TYR A 485 -6.62 28.79 -6.64
C TYR A 485 -6.15 28.03 -5.40
N GLY A 486 -6.15 26.69 -5.50
CA GLY A 486 -5.75 25.80 -4.41
C GLY A 486 -6.68 25.84 -3.20
N ARG A 487 -7.96 26.19 -3.39
CA ARG A 487 -8.99 26.20 -2.35
C ARG A 487 -10.26 25.53 -2.85
N PHE A 488 -10.96 24.85 -1.95
CA PHE A 488 -12.31 24.37 -2.24
C PHE A 488 -13.31 25.52 -2.27
N VAL A 489 -14.24 25.49 -3.23
CA VAL A 489 -15.37 26.43 -3.35
C VAL A 489 -16.71 25.71 -3.43
#